data_AF-A0A091NYR3-F1
#
_entry.id   AF-A0A091NYR3-F1
#
_cell.length_a   1.000
_cell.length_b   1.000
_cell.length_c   1.000
_cell.angle_alpha   90.00
_cell.angle_beta   90.00
_cell.angle_gamma   90.00
#
_symmetry.space_group_name_H-M   'P 1'
#
loop_
_entity.id
_entity.type
_entity.pdbx_description
1 polymer ?
#
loop_
_entity_poly.entity_id
_entity_poly.type
_entity_poly.pdbx_seq_one_letter_code
_entity_poly.pdbx_strand_id
1 'polypeptide(L)'
;GRGASGKRKKAPPKKSPLNGVSQEGKQVQRNAANARERARRRVLSKAFSRLKTTLPWVPPDTKLSKLDTLRLASSYIAHLRQILANDKYENGYIHPVNL
;
A
#
# COMPACT_ATOMS: atom_id res chain seq x y z
N GLY A 1 -42.69 -40.62 -22.95
CA GLY A 1 -42.42 -39.99 -24.28
C GLY A 1 -41.69 -38.69 -24.06
N ARG A 2 -40.57 -38.42 -24.74
CA ARG A 2 -40.48 -37.65 -26.01
C ARG A 2 -41.16 -36.26 -25.88
N GLY A 3 -40.53 -35.08 -26.05
CA GLY A 3 -39.21 -34.65 -26.53
C GLY A 3 -39.01 -33.15 -26.22
N ALA A 4 -37.77 -32.63 -26.32
CA ALA A 4 -37.32 -31.60 -27.28
C ALA A 4 -37.89 -30.16 -27.05
N SER A 5 -37.19 -29.03 -27.14
CA SER A 5 -35.82 -28.62 -27.45
C SER A 5 -35.78 -27.10 -27.22
N GLY A 6 -34.67 -26.51 -26.76
CA GLY A 6 -34.61 -25.05 -26.62
C GLY A 6 -33.27 -24.48 -26.16
N LYS A 7 -32.13 -25.00 -26.65
CA LYS A 7 -30.82 -24.38 -26.40
C LYS A 7 -30.75 -23.04 -27.14
N ARG A 8 -30.95 -21.93 -26.43
CA ARG A 8 -30.66 -20.57 -26.92
C ARG A 8 -29.15 -20.43 -27.09
N LYS A 9 -28.64 -20.62 -28.30
CA LYS A 9 -27.26 -20.28 -28.66
C LYS A 9 -27.13 -18.75 -28.65
N LYS A 10 -26.44 -18.19 -27.65
CA LYS A 10 -25.98 -16.79 -27.68
C LYS A 10 -24.92 -16.66 -28.78
N ALA A 11 -25.18 -15.81 -29.78
CA ALA A 11 -24.23 -15.46 -30.82
C ALA A 11 -22.99 -14.76 -30.19
N PRO A 12 -21.77 -14.97 -30.75
CA PRO A 12 -20.60 -14.21 -30.33
C PRO A 12 -20.76 -12.74 -30.76
N PRO A 13 -20.23 -11.76 -29.99
CA PRO A 13 -20.29 -10.37 -30.39
C PRO A 13 -19.45 -10.17 -31.66
N LYS A 14 -20.08 -9.63 -32.71
CA LYS A 14 -19.42 -9.24 -33.96
C LYS A 14 -18.35 -8.19 -33.65
N LYS A 15 -17.07 -8.56 -33.74
CA LYS A 15 -15.95 -7.60 -33.73
C LYS A 15 -15.94 -6.87 -35.08
N SER A 16 -16.27 -5.59 -35.10
CA SER A 16 -16.02 -4.69 -36.21
C SER A 16 -14.50 -4.36 -36.26
N PRO A 17 -13.79 -4.60 -37.38
CA PRO A 17 -12.32 -4.62 -37.40
C PRO A 17 -11.67 -3.28 -37.84
N LEU A 18 -12.15 -2.12 -37.37
CA LEU A 18 -11.61 -0.83 -37.83
C LEU A 18 -11.27 0.19 -36.73
N ASN A 19 -11.34 -0.18 -35.44
CA ASN A 19 -11.05 0.74 -34.32
C ASN A 19 -9.98 0.23 -33.32
N GLY A 20 -9.27 -0.85 -33.65
CA GLY A 20 -8.36 -1.54 -32.73
C GLY A 20 -7.07 -0.79 -32.39
N VAL A 21 -6.51 -0.04 -33.35
CA VAL A 21 -5.18 0.60 -33.22
C VAL A 21 -5.19 1.73 -32.16
N SER A 22 -6.27 2.52 -32.11
CA SER A 22 -6.41 3.61 -31.12
C SER A 22 -6.74 3.13 -29.70
N GLN A 23 -7.35 1.95 -29.55
CA GLN A 23 -7.66 1.36 -28.24
C GLN A 23 -6.41 0.71 -27.61
N GLU A 24 -5.59 0.06 -28.44
CA GLU A 24 -4.34 -0.57 -28.00
C GLU A 24 -3.33 0.48 -27.51
N GLY A 25 -3.15 1.60 -28.24
CA GLY A 25 -2.31 2.71 -27.78
C GLY A 25 -2.76 3.31 -26.45
N LYS A 26 -4.08 3.48 -26.24
CA LYS A 26 -4.65 3.93 -24.96
C LYS A 26 -4.42 2.90 -23.84
N GLN A 27 -4.54 1.61 -24.13
CA GLN A 27 -4.29 0.55 -23.17
C GLN A 27 -2.81 0.49 -22.76
N VAL A 28 -1.88 0.66 -23.71
CA VAL A 28 -0.44 0.72 -23.45
C VAL A 28 -0.09 1.92 -22.55
N GLN A 29 -0.66 3.10 -22.83
CA GLN A 29 -0.46 4.28 -21.98
C GLN A 29 -1.00 4.08 -20.56
N ARG A 30 -2.18 3.48 -20.40
CA ARG A 30 -2.76 3.13 -19.09
C ARG A 30 -1.88 2.13 -18.34
N ASN A 31 -1.40 1.10 -19.03
CA ASN A 31 -0.51 0.10 -18.45
C ASN A 31 0.82 0.72 -17.99
N ALA A 32 1.40 1.62 -18.79
CA ALA A 32 2.60 2.37 -18.43
C ALA A 32 2.36 3.27 -17.20
N ALA A 33 1.22 3.97 -17.15
CA ALA A 33 0.83 4.78 -15.98
C ALA A 33 0.67 3.93 -14.71
N ASN A 34 0.00 2.78 -14.82
CA ASN A 34 -0.16 1.84 -13.70
C ASN A 34 1.19 1.27 -13.23
N ALA A 35 2.11 0.98 -14.14
CA ALA A 35 3.46 0.53 -13.82
C ALA A 35 4.23 1.61 -13.04
N ARG A 36 4.12 2.88 -13.46
CA ARG A 36 4.71 4.01 -12.74
C ARG A 36 4.15 4.16 -11.33
N GLU A 37 2.83 4.09 -11.16
CA GLU A 37 2.22 4.20 -9.83
C GLU A 37 2.62 3.02 -8.92
N ARG A 38 2.72 1.80 -9.48
CA ARG A 38 3.24 0.64 -8.73
C ARG A 38 4.69 0.86 -8.29
N ALA A 39 5.55 1.41 -9.14
CA ALA A 39 6.92 1.74 -8.77
C ALA A 39 6.95 2.80 -7.65
N ARG A 40 6.15 3.87 -7.77
CA ARG A 40 6.02 4.90 -6.72
C ARG A 40 5.56 4.30 -5.39
N ARG A 41 4.55 3.43 -5.41
CA ARG A 41 4.06 2.68 -4.24
C ARG A 41 5.14 1.80 -3.61
N ARG A 42 5.98 1.13 -4.40
CA ARG A 42 7.10 0.32 -3.91
C ARG A 42 8.14 1.18 -3.18
N VAL A 43 8.51 2.33 -3.74
CA VAL A 43 9.44 3.28 -3.10
C VAL A 43 8.88 3.74 -1.75
N LEU A 44 7.60 4.15 -1.71
CA LEU A 44 6.95 4.55 -0.47
C LEU A 44 6.94 3.41 0.56
N SER A 45 6.61 2.18 0.14
CA SER A 45 6.61 1.01 1.03
C SER A 45 8.01 0.70 1.58
N LYS A 46 9.06 0.88 0.78
CA LYS A 46 10.45 0.72 1.22
C LYS A 46 10.83 1.78 2.25
N ALA A 47 10.50 3.04 2.02
CA ALA A 47 10.73 4.11 2.99
C ALA A 47 9.98 3.85 4.31
N PHE A 48 8.72 3.39 4.22
CA PHE A 48 7.92 3.04 5.39
C PHE A 48 8.51 1.87 6.19
N SER A 49 9.04 0.86 5.50
CA SER A 49 9.70 -0.27 6.16
C SER A 49 10.98 0.17 6.87
N ARG A 50 11.76 1.07 6.27
CA ARG A 50 12.93 1.68 6.90
C ARG A 50 12.55 2.48 8.15
N LEU A 51 11.45 3.23 8.11
CA LEU A 51 10.96 3.96 9.28
C LEU A 51 10.66 2.98 10.43
N LYS A 52 9.96 1.87 10.16
CA LYS A 52 9.68 0.86 11.19
C LYS A 52 10.94 0.30 11.84
N THR A 53 11.98 0.02 11.04
CA THR A 53 13.24 -0.53 11.58
C THR A 53 14.03 0.46 12.42
N THR A 54 13.73 1.76 12.35
CA THR A 54 14.35 2.79 13.20
C THR A 54 13.61 3.02 14.51
N LEU A 55 12.41 2.43 14.68
CA LEU A 55 11.64 2.59 15.91
C LEU A 55 12.21 1.67 16.99
N PRO A 56 12.48 2.21 18.19
CA PRO A 56 12.98 1.40 19.30
C PRO A 56 11.87 0.50 19.85
N TRP A 57 12.26 -0.59 20.52
CA TRP A 57 11.33 -1.50 21.23
C TRP A 57 10.31 -2.22 20.35
N VAL A 58 10.49 -2.15 19.03
CA VAL A 58 9.65 -2.83 18.05
C VAL A 58 10.47 -3.94 17.41
N PRO A 59 10.19 -5.22 17.72
CA PRO A 59 10.76 -6.34 17.00
C PRO A 59 10.54 -6.22 15.48
N PRO A 60 11.51 -6.59 14.62
CA PRO A 60 11.41 -6.42 13.16
C PRO A 60 10.21 -7.10 12.50
N ASP A 61 9.71 -8.16 13.14
CA ASP A 61 8.56 -8.98 12.76
C ASP A 61 7.21 -8.42 13.25
N THR A 62 7.23 -7.38 14.08
CA THR A 62 6.01 -6.73 14.59
C THR A 62 5.21 -6.10 13.46
N LYS A 63 3.93 -6.45 13.39
CA LYS A 63 2.98 -5.87 12.45
C LYS A 63 2.45 -4.53 12.95
N LEU A 64 3.21 -3.46 12.72
CA LEU A 64 2.72 -2.10 12.94
C LEU A 64 1.86 -1.62 11.76
N SER A 65 0.71 -1.00 12.07
CA SER A 65 -0.08 -0.29 11.09
C SER A 65 0.65 0.97 10.60
N LYS A 66 0.18 1.56 9.50
CA LYS A 66 0.77 2.81 9.02
C LYS A 66 0.57 3.96 10.00
N LEU A 67 -0.58 4.01 10.64
CA LEU A 67 -0.88 5.07 11.59
C LEU A 67 -0.01 4.93 12.84
N ASP A 68 0.11 3.71 13.37
CA ASP A 68 0.86 3.47 14.61
C ASP A 68 2.35 3.71 14.42
N THR A 69 2.90 3.31 13.26
CA THR A 69 4.30 3.62 12.90
C THR A 69 4.53 5.14 12.89
N LEU A 70 3.60 5.93 12.35
CA LEU A 70 3.74 7.40 12.30
C LEU A 70 3.60 8.03 13.70
N ARG A 71 2.66 7.54 14.51
CA ARG A 71 2.50 7.98 15.90
C ARG A 71 3.75 7.68 16.71
N LEU A 72 4.25 6.45 16.65
CA LEU A 72 5.43 6.02 17.38
C LEU A 72 6.69 6.77 16.94
N ALA A 73 6.86 7.01 15.64
CA ALA A 73 7.94 7.85 15.12
C ALA A 73 7.88 9.27 15.68
N SER A 74 6.70 9.88 15.71
CA SER A 74 6.51 11.24 16.22
C SER A 74 6.82 11.32 17.72
N SER A 75 6.32 10.36 18.50
CA SER A 75 6.62 10.25 19.93
C SER A 75 8.10 10.02 20.20
N TYR A 76 8.78 9.21 19.37
CA TYR A 76 10.21 8.97 19.52
C TYR A 76 11.06 10.19 19.17
N ILE A 77 10.69 10.99 18.17
CA ILE A 77 11.36 12.27 17.91
C ILE A 77 11.20 13.22 19.10
N ALA A 78 10.00 13.32 19.68
CA ALA A 78 9.76 14.13 20.87
C ALA A 78 10.58 13.64 22.07
N HIS A 79 10.69 12.32 22.23
CA HIS A 79 11.54 11.68 23.24
C HIS A 79 12.98 12.14 23.15
N LEU A 80 13.60 11.96 21.98
CA LEU A 80 15.00 12.29 21.78
C LEU A 80 15.25 13.78 22.00
N ARG A 81 14.31 14.65 21.59
CA ARG A 81 14.39 16.09 21.86
C ARG A 81 14.38 16.41 23.36
N GLN A 82 13.56 15.72 24.14
CA GLN A 82 13.50 15.92 25.60
C GLN A 82 14.78 15.43 26.29
N ILE A 83 15.33 14.27 25.89
CA ILE A 83 16.60 13.77 26.42
C ILE A 83 17.74 14.76 26.14
N LEU A 84 17.80 15.28 24.90
CA LEU A 84 18.83 16.23 24.52
C LEU A 84 18.68 17.60 25.22
N ALA A 85 17.46 17.95 25.65
CA ALA A 85 17.18 19.20 26.35
C ALA A 85 17.38 19.08 27.88
N ASN A 86 17.06 17.92 28.47
CA ASN A 86 17.16 17.66 29.90
C ASN A 86 17.91 16.34 30.14
N ASP A 87 19.03 16.40 30.85
CA ASP A 87 19.80 15.24 31.36
C ASP A 87 19.02 14.32 32.34
N LYS A 88 17.72 14.57 32.54
CA LYS A 88 16.86 13.86 33.50
C LYS A 88 15.66 13.27 32.76
N TYR A 89 15.79 12.00 32.43
CA TYR A 89 14.71 11.10 32.06
C TYR A 89 13.64 11.11 33.16
N GLU A 90 12.37 11.27 32.79
CA GLU A 90 11.21 10.57 33.38
C GLU A 90 9.91 11.04 32.68
N ASN A 91 8.97 10.11 32.52
CA ASN A 91 7.50 10.32 32.39
C ASN A 91 6.82 10.76 31.07
N GLY A 92 7.42 10.63 29.88
CA GLY A 92 6.72 10.93 28.61
C GLY A 92 6.37 9.74 27.71
N TYR A 93 6.99 8.58 27.93
CA TYR A 93 7.01 7.51 26.91
C TYR A 93 5.84 6.57 27.05
N ILE A 94 4.84 6.77 26.19
CA ILE A 94 3.82 5.75 25.93
C ILE A 94 4.54 4.54 25.31
N HIS A 95 4.73 3.51 26.12
CA HIS A 95 5.31 2.24 25.70
C HIS A 95 4.38 1.59 24.66
N PRO A 96 4.90 1.06 23.53
CA PRO A 96 4.07 0.55 22.44
C PRO A 96 3.23 -0.70 22.78
N VAL A 97 3.47 -1.34 23.94
CA VAL A 97 2.60 -2.41 24.48
C VAL A 97 1.33 -1.85 25.13
N ASN A 98 1.23 -0.53 25.30
CA ASN A 98 0.09 0.18 25.88
C ASN A 98 -0.72 0.96 24.82
N LEU A 99 -0.63 0.58 23.53
CA LEU A 99 -1.53 1.07 22.47
C LEU A 99 -2.74 0.17 22.29
#